data_AF-A0A924YG47-F1
#
_entry.id   AF-A0A924YG47-F1
#
_cell.length_a   1.000
_cell.length_b   1.000
_cell.length_c   1.000
_cell.angle_alpha   90.00
_cell.angle_beta   90.00
_cell.angle_gamma   90.00
#
_symmetry.space_group_name_H-M   'P 1'
#
loop_
_entity.id
_entity.type
_entity.pdbx_description
1 polymer ?
#
loop_
_entity_poly.entity_id
_entity_poly.type
_entity_poly.pdbx_seq_one_letter_code
_entity_poly.pdbx_strand_id
1 'polypeptide(L)' 'MNALTELAQNRYVSPVNFGVLSIGLGDFDQAFLWLDRACDDHSQWLSDIGVDPSFDPIRSDSRFASLLRRVNEMFLR' A
#
# COMPACT_ATOMS: atom_id res chain seq x y z
N MET A 1 -32.22 11.23 -5.79
CA MET A 1 -31.36 10.07 -6.10
C MET A 1 -29.98 10.42 -5.55
N ASN A 2 -29.55 9.73 -4.49
CA ASN A 2 -28.47 10.18 -3.62
C ASN A 2 -27.11 10.08 -4.32
N ALA A 3 -26.39 11.20 -4.43
CA ALA A 3 -25.02 11.27 -4.95
C ALA A 3 -24.01 10.36 -4.17
N LEU A 4 -24.42 9.82 -3.03
CA LEU A 4 -23.65 8.85 -2.24
C LEU A 4 -23.56 7.46 -2.89
N THR A 5 -24.47 7.09 -3.80
CA THR A 5 -24.49 5.75 -4.41
C THR A 5 -23.60 5.63 -5.65
N GLU A 6 -23.39 6.71 -6.40
CA GLU A 6 -22.46 6.73 -7.55
C GLU A 6 -20.99 6.75 -7.10
N LEU A 7 -20.67 7.36 -5.96
CA LEU A 7 -19.33 7.29 -5.35
C LEU A 7 -18.96 5.90 -4.83
N ALA A 8 -19.95 5.04 -4.56
CA ALA A 8 -19.72 3.69 -4.04
C ALA A 8 -19.29 2.70 -5.13
N GLN A 9 -19.69 2.91 -6.39
CA GLN A 9 -19.34 2.03 -7.51
C GLN A 9 -17.92 2.26 -8.06
N ASN A 10 -17.26 3.34 -7.64
CA ASN A 10 -15.91 3.70 -8.08
C ASN A 10 -14.91 3.74 -6.93
N ARG A 11 -15.17 3.03 -5.82
CA ARG A 11 -14.15 2.82 -4.78
C ARG A 11 -13.08 1.89 -5.34
N TYR A 12 -12.16 2.47 -6.10
CA TYR A 12 -10.84 1.89 -6.30
C TYR A 12 -10.27 1.63 -4.90
N VAL A 13 -10.40 0.39 -4.44
CA VAL A 13 -9.75 -0.07 -3.22
C VAL A 13 -8.28 -0.19 -3.63
N SER A 14 -7.51 0.85 -3.35
CA SER A 14 -6.08 0.87 -3.69
C SER A 14 -5.41 -0.43 -3.24
N PRO A 15 -4.54 -1.05 -4.06
CA PRO A 15 -3.77 -2.24 -3.67
C PRO A 15 -3.09 -2.12 -2.30
N VAL A 16 -2.78 -0.90 -1.85
CA VAL A 16 -2.28 -0.59 -0.51
C VAL A 16 -3.25 -1.05 0.60
N ASN A 17 -4.57 -0.97 0.41
CA ASN A 17 -5.55 -1.50 1.38
C ASN A 17 -5.43 -3.00 1.57
N PHE A 18 -5.19 -3.75 0.49
CA PHE A 18 -4.97 -5.19 0.59
C PHE A 18 -3.64 -5.49 1.28
N GLY A 19 -2.61 -4.69 1.02
CA GLY A 19 -1.35 -4.74 1.75
C GLY A 19 -1.54 -4.53 3.25
N VAL A 20 -2.18 -3.43 3.66
CA VAL A 20 -2.44 -3.10 5.07
C VAL A 20 -3.34 -4.15 5.74
N LEU A 21 -4.36 -4.66 5.05
CA LEU A 21 -5.20 -5.73 5.57
C LEU A 21 -4.38 -7.01 5.84
N SER A 22 -3.55 -7.41 4.87
CA SER A 22 -2.65 -8.57 5.02
C SER A 22 -1.67 -8.39 6.18
N ILE A 23 -1.14 -7.17 6.40
CA ILE A 23 -0.32 -6.85 7.57
C ILE A 23 -1.10 -7.08 8.87
N GLY A 24 -2.34 -6.57 8.94
CA GLY A 24 -3.21 -6.76 10.11
C GLY A 24 -3.57 -8.22 10.40
N LEU A 25 -3.56 -9.08 9.36
CA LEU A 25 -3.77 -10.52 9.48
C LEU A 25 -2.48 -11.30 9.81
N GLY A 26 -1.31 -10.64 9.83
CA GLY A 26 -0.01 -11.29 10.02
C GLY A 26 0.51 -12.04 8.78
N ASP A 27 -0.17 -11.92 7.64
CA ASP A 27 0.24 -12.53 6.37
C ASP A 27 1.15 -11.57 5.60
N PHE A 28 2.41 -11.51 6.04
CA PHE A 28 3.37 -10.55 5.51
C PHE A 28 3.80 -10.86 4.08
N ASP A 29 3.78 -12.13 3.67
CA ASP A 29 4.09 -12.51 2.29
C ASP A 29 3.04 -11.96 1.32
N GLN A 30 1.76 -12.10 1.67
CA GLN A 30 0.67 -11.53 0.89
C GLN A 30 0.69 -9.98 0.94
N ALA A 31 1.09 -9.40 2.08
CA ALA A 31 1.25 -7.95 2.20
C ALA A 31 2.28 -7.40 1.21
N PHE A 32 3.48 -8.00 1.16
CA PHE A 32 4.53 -7.55 0.24
C PHE A 32 4.11 -7.73 -1.22
N LEU A 33 3.41 -8.81 -1.58
CA LEU A 33 2.88 -9.00 -2.92
C LEU A 33 1.93 -7.86 -3.35
N TRP A 34 1.04 -7.44 -2.45
CA TRP A 34 0.12 -6.33 -2.73
C TRP A 34 0.81 -4.97 -2.77
N LEU A 35 1.82 -4.76 -1.93
CA LEU A 35 2.59 -3.51 -1.89
C LEU A 35 3.50 -3.35 -3.11
N ASP A 36 4.12 -4.44 -3.58
CA ASP A 36 4.87 -4.43 -4.83
C ASP A 36 3.98 -4.07 -6.02
N ARG A 37 2.75 -4.62 -6.06
CA ARG A 37 1.77 -4.24 -7.08
C ARG A 37 1.34 -2.78 -6.96
N ALA A 38 1.20 -2.27 -5.73
CA ALA A 38 0.91 -0.86 -5.50
C ALA A 38 2.02 0.06 -6.05
N CYS A 39 3.28 -0.38 -5.99
CA CYS A 39 4.40 0.34 -6.61
C CYS A 39 4.26 0.34 -8.13
N ASP A 40 3.90 -0.78 -8.75
CA ASP A 40 3.73 -0.88 -10.21
C ASP A 40 2.57 0.00 -10.70
N ASP A 41 1.50 0.12 -9.92
CA ASP A 41 0.34 0.97 -10.21
C ASP A 41 0.56 2.46 -9.86
N HIS A 42 1.77 2.84 -9.43
CA HIS A 42 2.14 4.17 -8.96
C HIS A 42 1.14 4.78 -7.95
N SER A 43 0.69 3.96 -6.99
CA SER A 43 -0.29 4.40 -5.99
C SER A 43 0.24 5.56 -5.14
N GLN A 44 -0.45 6.70 -5.15
CA GLN A 44 -0.10 7.88 -4.36
C GLN A 44 -0.01 7.60 -2.85
N TRP A 45 -0.69 6.56 -2.36
CA TRP A 45 -0.72 6.21 -0.94
C TRP A 45 0.59 5.60 -0.44
N LEU A 46 1.50 5.20 -1.34
CA LEU A 46 2.83 4.75 -0.94
C LEU A 46 3.72 5.89 -0.44
N SER A 47 3.35 7.16 -0.65
CA SER A 47 4.13 8.32 -0.19
C SER A 47 4.38 8.31 1.32
N ASP A 48 3.40 7.83 2.09
CA ASP A 48 3.45 7.86 3.56
C ASP A 48 3.92 6.53 4.18
N ILE A 49 4.29 5.54 3.36
CA ILE A 49 4.64 4.19 3.84
C ILE A 49 5.80 4.20 4.86
N GLY A 50 6.71 5.17 4.74
CA GLY A 50 7.82 5.34 5.66
C GLY A 50 7.44 5.83 7.05
N VAL A 51 6.24 6.41 7.22
CA VAL A 51 5.80 7.06 8.48
C VAL A 51 4.48 6.49 9.02
N ASP A 52 3.66 5.85 8.20
CA ASP A 52 2.37 5.29 8.59
C ASP A 52 2.53 4.08 9.55
N PRO A 53 1.93 4.12 10.77
CA PRO A 53 1.99 3.03 11.75
C PRO A 53 1.43 1.70 11.26
N SER A 54 0.56 1.70 10.25
CA SER A 54 0.00 0.49 9.66
C SER A 54 1.08 -0.46 9.11
N PHE A 55 2.28 0.06 8.84
CA PHE A 55 3.42 -0.71 8.35
C PHE A 55 4.42 -1.11 9.44
N ASP A 56 4.22 -0.70 10.69
CA ASP A 56 5.10 -1.05 11.82
C ASP A 56 5.38 -2.56 11.94
N PRO A 57 4.40 -3.47 11.76
CA PRO A 57 4.65 -4.90 11.89
C PRO A 57 5.65 -5.46 10.87
N ILE A 58 5.78 -4.83 9.69
CA ILE A 58 6.69 -5.27 8.63
C ILE A 58 7.95 -4.42 8.52
N ARG A 59 8.07 -3.33 9.29
CA ARG A 59 9.17 -2.36 9.20
C ARG A 59 10.55 -2.99 9.50
N SER A 60 10.58 -4.05 10.30
CA SER A 60 11.79 -4.82 10.62
C SER A 60 12.17 -5.86 9.56
N ASP A 61 11.28 -6.13 8.59
CA ASP A 61 11.56 -7.07 7.50
C ASP A 61 12.48 -6.42 6.46
N SER A 62 13.53 -7.13 6.06
CA SER A 62 14.48 -6.68 5.03
C SER A 62 13.82 -6.29 3.70
N ARG A 63 12.67 -6.88 3.37
CA ARG A 63 11.88 -6.56 2.16
C ARG A 63 11.31 -5.15 2.22
N PHE A 64 11.01 -4.63 3.41
CA PHE A 64 10.49 -3.28 3.59
C PHE A 64 11.49 -2.20 3.16
N ALA A 65 12.78 -2.39 3.44
CA ALA A 65 13.82 -1.47 2.97
C ALA A 65 13.90 -1.43 1.44
N SER A 66 13.69 -2.57 0.78
CA SER A 66 13.66 -2.66 -0.69
C SER A 66 12.43 -1.95 -1.26
N LEU A 67 11.27 -2.11 -0.62
CA LEU A 67 10.03 -1.44 -0.99
C LEU A 67 10.17 0.09 -0.88
N LEU A 68 10.72 0.61 0.23
CA LEU A 68 10.97 2.04 0.41
C LEU A 68 11.84 2.65 -0.69
N ARG A 69 12.89 1.93 -1.12
CA ARG A 69 13.74 2.38 -2.22
C ARG A 69 12.96 2.52 -3.52
N ARG A 70 12.14 1.52 -3.87
CA ARG A 70 11.30 1.56 -5.08
C ARG A 70 10.32 2.74 -5.05
N VAL A 71 9.70 2.97 -3.89
CA VAL A 71 8.78 4.08 -3.66
C VAL A 71 9.50 5.42 -3.86
N ASN A 72 10.69 5.60 -3.29
CA ASN A 72 11.49 6.82 -3.49
C ASN A 72 11.89 7.04 -4.96
N GLU A 73 12.28 5.98 -5.67
CA GLU A 73 12.59 6.05 -7.11
C GLU A 73 11.39 6.46 -7.97
N MET A 74 10.18 6.16 -7.51
CA MET A 74 8.93 6.53 -8.18
C MET A 74 8.65 8.03 -8.11
N PHE A 75 9.02 8.69 -7.01
CA PHE A 75 8.79 10.12 -6.79
C PHE A 75 9.91 11.03 -7.30
N LEU A 76 11.03 10.45 -7.73
CA LEU A 76 12.18 11.18 -8.29
C LEU A 76 12.11 11.35 -9.82
N ARG A 77 11.01 10.94 -10.45
CA ARG A 77 10.79 11.02 -11.90
C ARG A 77 9.86 12.16 -12.30
#